data_AF-A0A9J5XC59-F1
#
_entry.id   AF-A0A9J5XC59-F1
#
_cell.length_a   1.000
_cell.length_b   1.000
_cell.length_c   1.000
_cell.angle_alpha   90.00
_cell.angle_beta   90.00
_cell.angle_gamma   90.00
#
_symmetry.space_group_name_H-M   'P 1'
#
loop_
_entity.id
_entity.type
_entity.pdbx_description
1 polymer ?
#
loop_
_entity_poly.entity_id
_entity_poly.type
_entity_poly.pdbx_seq_one_letter_code
_entity_poly.pdbx_strand_id
1 'polypeptide(L)' 'MKFQDGEPRTSVYSPHTRRDKAECWEVIATIKGMLDGPWVTCGDFNTNRYTGERRNSTRITNIMREF' A
#
# COMPACT_ATOMS: atom_id res chain seq x y z
N MET A 1 -6.98 15.52 -0.77
CA MET A 1 -7.37 15.02 0.56
C MET A 1 -6.53 15.75 1.60
N LYS A 2 -7.13 16.51 2.50
CA LYS A 2 -6.44 17.22 3.58
C LYS A 2 -6.69 16.42 4.86
N PHE A 3 -5.63 15.93 5.49
CA PHE A 3 -5.72 15.26 6.79
C PHE A 3 -5.65 16.32 7.89
N GLN A 4 -6.41 16.14 8.98
CA GLN A 4 -6.33 17.01 10.15
C GLN A 4 -5.00 16.79 10.88
N ASP A 5 -4.45 17.84 11.48
CA ASP A 5 -3.18 17.79 12.20
C ASP A 5 -3.34 16.94 13.47
N GLY A 6 -2.64 15.80 13.53
CA GLY A 6 -2.60 14.92 14.71
C GLY A 6 -2.78 13.42 14.42
N GLU A 7 -3.36 13.05 13.28
CA GLU A 7 -3.58 11.63 12.93
C GLU A 7 -2.27 10.95 12.49
N PRO A 8 -1.91 9.77 13.04
CA PRO A 8 -0.69 9.06 12.67
C PRO A 8 -0.73 8.65 11.20
N ARG A 9 0.23 9.18 10.43
CA ARG A 9 0.36 8.93 8.99
C ARG A 9 1.73 8.38 8.64
N THR A 10 1.75 7.36 7.80
CA THR A 10 2.98 6.78 7.26
C THR A 10 3.00 6.97 5.75
N SER A 11 4.04 7.65 5.24
CA SER A 11 4.30 7.71 3.80
C SER A 11 5.23 6.56 3.39
N VAL A 12 4.84 5.77 2.41
CA VAL A 12 5.61 4.60 1.92
C VAL A 12 6.04 4.81 0.48
N TYR A 13 7.26 4.40 0.16
CA TYR A 13 7.71 4.17 -1.21
C TYR A 13 8.05 2.68 -1.37
N SER A 14 7.18 1.93 -2.05
CA SER A 14 7.34 0.47 -2.15
C SER A 14 8.33 0.08 -3.24
N PRO A 15 9.02 -1.07 -3.10
CA PRO A 15 9.93 -1.61 -4.11
C PRO A 15 9.27 -1.89 -5.47
N HIS A 16 10.08 -2.10 -6.51
CA HIS A 16 9.57 -2.33 -7.86
C HIS A 16 9.29 -3.81 -8.19
N THR A 17 10.04 -4.75 -7.60
CA THR A 17 9.88 -6.19 -7.88
C THR A 17 8.64 -6.76 -7.19
N ARG A 18 8.09 -7.88 -7.71
CA ARG A 18 6.91 -8.50 -7.09
C ARG A 18 7.21 -9.09 -5.71
N ARG A 19 8.38 -9.70 -5.53
CA ARG A 19 8.80 -10.32 -4.28
C ARG A 19 8.96 -9.28 -3.18
N ASP A 20 9.75 -8.24 -3.45
CA ASP A 20 10.01 -7.19 -2.47
C ASP A 20 8.74 -6.38 -2.16
N LYS A 21 7.78 -6.30 -3.10
CA LYS A 21 6.45 -5.76 -2.82
C LYS A 21 5.66 -6.63 -1.85
N ALA A 22 5.63 -7.95 -2.04
CA ALA A 22 4.94 -8.84 -1.11
C ALA A 22 5.49 -8.67 0.32
N GLU A 23 6.81 -8.67 0.47
CA GLU A 23 7.49 -8.40 1.76
C GLU A 23 7.12 -7.01 2.33
N CYS A 24 7.10 -5.96 1.50
CA CYS A 24 6.67 -4.63 1.91
C CYS A 24 5.22 -4.61 2.44
N TRP A 25 4.31 -5.33 1.78
CA TRP A 25 2.91 -5.43 2.20
C TRP A 25 2.73 -6.23 3.50
N GLU A 26 3.53 -7.28 3.71
CA GLU A 26 3.55 -8.02 4.99
C GLU A 26 3.98 -7.13 6.16
N VAL A 27 5.01 -6.28 5.95
CA VAL A 27 5.44 -5.31 6.96
C VAL A 27 4.32 -4.29 7.26
N ILE A 28 3.65 -3.76 6.23
CA ILE A 28 2.52 -2.83 6.41
C ILE A 28 1.37 -3.51 7.16
N ALA A 29 1.08 -4.79 6.88
CA ALA A 29 0.03 -5.55 7.57
C ALA A 29 0.38 -5.80 9.04
N THR A 30 1.66 -6.09 9.30
CA THR A 30 2.19 -6.26 10.66
C THR A 30 2.03 -4.97 11.47
N ILE A 31 2.42 -3.82 10.92
CA ILE A 31 2.27 -2.51 11.57
C ILE A 31 0.79 -2.20 11.81
N LYS A 32 -0.10 -2.46 10.83
CA LYS A 32 -1.56 -2.30 10.99
C LYS A 32 -2.10 -3.10 12.16
N GLY A 33 -1.61 -4.32 12.38
CA GLY A 33 -2.02 -5.16 13.50
C GLY A 33 -1.46 -4.74 14.86
N MET A 34 -0.41 -3.90 14.88
CA MET A 34 0.22 -3.39 16.11
C MET A 34 -0.34 -2.05 16.56
N LEU A 35 -0.93 -1.27 15.66
CA LEU A 35 -1.45 0.06 15.97
C LEU A 35 -2.90 0.01 16.45
N ASP A 36 -3.16 0.58 17.62
CA ASP A 36 -4.51 0.81 18.12
C ASP A 36 -5.11 2.07 17.47
N GLY A 37 -6.37 1.98 17.06
CA GLY A 37 -7.11 3.10 16.47
C GLY A 37 -6.92 3.26 14.96
N PRO A 38 -7.52 4.31 14.36
CA PRO A 38 -7.42 4.56 12.93
C PRO A 38 -5.96 4.87 12.53
N TRP A 39 -5.46 4.18 11.50
CA TRP A 39 -4.15 4.44 10.91
C TRP A 39 -4.28 4.63 9.41
N VAL A 40 -3.60 5.65 8.88
CA VAL A 40 -3.57 5.94 7.45
C VAL A 40 -2.15 5.76 6.91
N THR A 41 -2.04 4.91 5.90
CA THR A 41 -0.84 4.79 5.06
C THR A 41 -1.09 5.37 3.67
N CYS A 42 -0.11 6.06 3.11
CA CYS A 42 -0.19 6.70 1.79
C CYS A 42 1.19 6.71 1.11
N GLY A 43 1.24 7.02 -0.19
CA GLY A 43 2.49 7.08 -0.95
C GLY A 43 2.42 6.31 -2.27
N ASP A 44 3.59 5.99 -2.84
CA ASP A 44 3.70 5.23 -4.09
C ASP A 44 4.00 3.76 -3.77
N PHE A 45 2.98 2.92 -3.91
CA PHE A 45 3.08 1.48 -3.65
C PHE A 45 3.61 0.68 -4.85
N ASN A 46 3.96 1.33 -5.97
CA ASN A 46 4.43 0.70 -7.19
C ASN A 46 3.50 -0.44 -7.68
N THR A 47 2.20 -0.36 -7.35
CA THR A 47 1.20 -1.44 -7.50
C THR A 47 -0.10 -0.86 -8.03
N ASN A 48 -0.72 -1.54 -8.99
CA ASN A 48 -2.07 -1.19 -9.45
C ASN A 48 -3.07 -2.04 -8.67
N ARG A 49 -4.05 -1.39 -8.05
CA ARG A 49 -5.21 -2.04 -7.43
C ARG A 49 -6.19 -2.55 -8.48
N TYR A 50 -6.35 -1.82 -9.58
CA TYR A 50 -7.28 -2.14 -10.66
C TYR A 50 -6.57 -2.17 -12.02
N THR A 51 -7.06 -3.01 -12.92
CA THR A 51 -6.51 -3.17 -14.28
C THR A 51 -6.55 -1.88 -15.11
N GLY A 52 -7.51 -0.99 -14.82
CA GLY A 52 -7.67 0.29 -15.53
C GLY A 52 -6.70 1.40 -15.12
N GLU A 53 -5.95 1.24 -14.02
CA GLU A 53 -5.08 2.31 -13.49
C GLU A 53 -3.82 2.55 -14.33
N ARG A 54 -3.43 1.58 -15.17
CA ARG A 54 -2.22 1.68 -15.99
C ARG A 54 -2.48 1.29 -17.43
N ARG A 55 -2.22 2.21 -18.35
CA ARG A 55 -2.32 2.00 -19.80
C ARG A 55 -1.47 0.79 -20.23
N ASN A 56 -2.05 -0.09 -21.04
CA ASN A 56 -1.43 -1.31 -21.55
C ASN A 56 -0.95 -2.30 -20.46
N SER A 57 -1.51 -2.24 -19.25
CA SER A 57 -1.19 -3.20 -18.20
C SER A 57 -2.18 -4.36 -18.20
N THR A 58 -1.75 -5.52 -18.67
CA THR A 58 -2.51 -6.78 -18.54
C THR A 58 -2.28 -7.47 -17.19
N ARG A 59 -1.39 -6.91 -16.37
CA ARG A 59 -0.90 -7.54 -15.14
C ARG A 59 -1.77 -7.17 -13.95
N ILE A 60 -2.57 -8.11 -13.50
CA ILE A 60 -3.31 -8.02 -12.23
C ILE A 60 -2.36 -8.39 -11.09
N THR A 61 -2.15 -7.50 -10.12
CA THR A 61 -1.46 -7.83 -8.88
C THR A 61 -2.51 -8.04 -7.79
N ASN A 62 -2.62 -9.25 -7.26
CA ASN A 62 -3.51 -9.62 -6.15
C ASN A 62 -3.08 -9.05 -4.79
N ILE A 63 -1.84 -8.56 -4.69
CA ILE A 63 -1.23 -8.08 -3.44
C ILE A 63 -2.12 -7.05 -2.71
N MET A 64 -2.70 -6.10 -3.44
CA MET A 64 -3.62 -5.09 -2.90
C MET A 64 -5.05 -5.58 -2.65
N ARG A 65 -5.43 -6.75 -3.17
CA ARG A 65 -6.76 -7.37 -2.97
C ARG A 65 -6.79 -8.26 -1.73
N GLU A 66 -5.63 -8.74 -1.30
CA GLU A 66 -5.46 -9.66 -0.15
C GLU A 66 -5.14 -8.94 1.17
N PHE A 67 -4.82 -7.63 1.11
CA PHE A 67 -4.56 -6.74 2.25
C PHE A 67 -5.84 -6.08 2.79
#